data_AF-A0A2N1D355-F1
#
_entry.id   AF-A0A2N1D355-F1
#
_cell.length_a   1.000
_cell.length_b   1.000
_cell.length_c   1.000
_cell.angle_alpha   90.00
_cell.angle_beta   90.00
_cell.angle_gamma   90.00
#
_symmetry.space_group_name_H-M   'P 1'
#
loop_
_entity.id
_entity.type
_entity.pdbx_description
1 polymer ?
#
loop_
_entity_poly.entity_id
_entity_poly.type
_entity_poly.pdbx_seq_one_letter_code
_entity_poly.pdbx_strand_id
1 'polypeptide(L)'
;MSDLNTRMPSGSDVTQRTDKQPAFSADLLGLILRPANILAAWKRVRANKGAAGIDGMSIDDFPAWAKDGNWKRIMSELCSGQYQPSPVRRVEIDKPDGGKRQLGIPTIVDRVIQQAIAQVLTPIFDPTFSDNSFGFRPNRNGQQAVKQVQSIIKTGRRFTVDVDLSKFFDRVNHDLLMTLLGYKVKDKRLLKLIKRYLRAGVIDNQLYVESREGVPQGGPLSPLLSNIMLDPLDKELEKRGHQFARYADDFTILVKTPRSGKRVLSSISRFLCHRLKLVVNTTKSHVVKTSESKFLGFTFNRGRIQWHPKTLLKFKQQVRRLTNRNWGVSMHYQLFKISQYLRGWINYFGIANSYQRCVDLDHWIRRRVRMAYWRQWRRPRTKVRSLMRLGVHVQAAVACGITSKGPWRSAKTPGINQALSLDYLKSEGLYSLRDGWIALHYPK
;
A
#
# COMPACT_ATOMS: atom_id res chain seq x y z
N MET A 1 -4.91 42.20 74.39
CA MET A 1 -4.53 43.31 73.49
C MET A 1 -4.90 42.90 72.08
N SER A 2 -5.86 43.65 71.51
CA SER A 2 -6.34 43.71 70.11
C SER A 2 -6.76 42.39 69.44
N ASP A 3 -8.03 41.99 69.44
CA ASP A 3 -9.21 42.53 68.72
C ASP A 3 -9.32 42.16 67.22
N LEU A 4 -10.53 41.67 66.91
CA LEU A 4 -11.30 41.73 65.65
C LEU A 4 -11.20 40.60 64.60
N ASN A 5 -12.14 39.66 64.74
CA ASN A 5 -13.26 39.42 63.84
C ASN A 5 -13.05 39.32 62.30
N THR A 6 -13.40 38.13 61.81
CA THR A 6 -14.39 37.85 60.73
C THR A 6 -14.08 38.31 59.30
N ARG A 7 -13.93 37.33 58.38
CA ARG A 7 -14.80 37.15 57.19
C ARG A 7 -14.33 35.99 56.32
N MET A 8 -15.25 35.08 56.03
CA MET A 8 -15.21 34.19 54.86
C MET A 8 -15.13 35.02 53.57
N PRO A 9 -14.44 34.53 52.52
CA PRO A 9 -14.82 34.76 51.15
C PRO A 9 -15.44 33.48 50.56
N SER A 10 -16.73 33.60 50.27
CA SER A 10 -17.39 32.92 49.17
C SER A 10 -16.66 33.18 47.85
N GLY A 11 -16.55 32.18 46.98
CA GLY A 11 -16.19 32.43 45.58
C GLY A 11 -15.43 31.28 44.95
N SER A 12 -16.16 30.40 44.27
CA SER A 12 -15.80 29.82 42.98
C SER A 12 -14.31 29.90 42.55
N ASP A 13 -13.54 28.87 42.85
CA ASP A 13 -12.34 28.54 42.08
C ASP A 13 -12.28 27.03 41.83
N VAL A 14 -13.35 26.53 41.20
CA VAL A 14 -13.22 25.34 40.37
C VAL A 14 -12.47 25.81 39.13
N THR A 15 -11.15 25.76 39.17
CA THR A 15 -10.32 25.77 37.95
C THR A 15 -10.70 24.54 37.13
N GLN A 16 -11.78 24.69 36.36
CA GLN A 16 -12.06 23.86 35.21
C GLN A 16 -10.81 23.96 34.33
N ARG A 17 -10.04 22.87 34.30
CA ARG A 17 -9.13 22.58 33.20
C ARG A 17 -10.00 22.55 31.95
N THR A 18 -10.17 23.71 31.34
CA THR A 18 -10.77 23.86 30.03
C THR A 18 -9.84 23.12 29.08
N ASP A 19 -10.30 21.94 28.67
CA ASP A 19 -9.74 21.19 27.57
C ASP A 19 -9.46 22.17 26.42
N LYS A 20 -8.19 22.44 26.15
CA LYS A 20 -7.76 23.09 24.91
C LYS A 20 -7.91 22.11 23.75
N GLN A 21 -9.12 21.65 23.48
CA GLN A 21 -9.49 21.13 22.17
C GLN A 21 -10.06 22.31 21.39
N PRO A 22 -9.37 22.82 20.34
CA PRO A 22 -9.95 23.86 19.52
C PRO A 22 -11.29 23.38 18.97
N ALA A 23 -12.28 24.27 18.94
CA ALA A 23 -13.62 24.03 18.44
C ALA A 23 -13.59 23.72 16.92
N PHE A 24 -13.14 22.52 16.56
CA PHE A 24 -13.16 21.99 15.19
C PHE A 24 -14.59 21.66 14.71
N SER A 25 -15.63 21.93 15.50
CA SER A 25 -16.90 21.20 15.42
C SER A 25 -17.94 21.78 14.46
N ALA A 26 -17.93 23.07 14.11
CA ALA A 26 -19.08 23.68 13.43
C ALA A 26 -18.92 23.85 11.89
N ASP A 27 -17.75 24.25 11.38
CA ASP A 27 -17.59 24.60 9.95
C ASP A 27 -16.43 23.87 9.26
N LEU A 28 -16.44 22.53 9.34
CA LEU A 28 -15.45 21.70 8.65
C LEU A 28 -15.59 21.81 7.13
N LEU A 29 -16.81 21.96 6.61
CA LEU A 29 -17.01 22.18 5.18
C LEU A 29 -16.35 23.47 4.70
N GLY A 30 -16.46 24.57 5.46
CA GLY A 30 -15.76 25.82 5.14
C GLY A 30 -14.24 25.65 5.08
N LEU A 31 -13.64 24.87 6.00
CA LEU A 31 -12.22 24.54 5.96
C LEU A 31 -11.82 23.74 4.71
N ILE A 32 -12.64 22.75 4.32
CA ILE A 32 -12.39 21.90 3.15
C ILE A 32 -12.39 22.74 1.86
N LEU A 33 -13.30 23.70 1.77
CA LEU A 33 -13.54 24.55 0.61
C LEU A 33 -12.55 25.73 0.50
N ARG A 34 -11.62 25.90 1.44
CA ARG A 34 -10.59 26.95 1.36
C ARG A 34 -9.75 26.80 0.09
N PRO A 35 -9.46 27.89 -0.66
CA PRO A 35 -8.69 27.84 -1.90
C PRO A 35 -7.33 27.14 -1.75
N ALA A 36 -6.63 27.38 -0.64
CA ALA A 36 -5.35 26.74 -0.36
C ALA A 36 -5.46 25.21 -0.22
N ASN A 37 -6.51 24.71 0.43
CA ASN A 37 -6.76 23.28 0.61
C ASN A 37 -7.13 22.61 -0.73
N ILE A 38 -8.04 23.23 -1.49
CA ILE A 38 -8.41 22.75 -2.83
C ILE A 38 -7.20 22.71 -3.76
N LEU A 39 -6.35 23.73 -3.74
CA LEU A 39 -5.13 23.75 -4.56
C LEU A 39 -4.16 22.63 -4.15
N ALA A 40 -4.01 22.38 -2.85
CA ALA A 40 -3.20 21.26 -2.35
C ALA A 40 -3.80 19.90 -2.77
N ALA A 41 -5.12 19.76 -2.73
CA ALA A 41 -5.83 18.58 -3.21
C ALA A 41 -5.60 18.35 -4.71
N TRP A 42 -5.73 19.39 -5.52
CA TRP A 42 -5.46 19.35 -6.96
C TRP A 42 -4.03 18.91 -7.26
N LYS A 43 -3.03 19.52 -6.61
CA LYS A 43 -1.61 19.15 -6.78
C LYS A 43 -1.39 17.66 -6.52
N ARG A 44 -2.05 17.10 -5.50
CA ARG A 44 -1.97 15.67 -5.16
C ARG A 44 -2.65 14.77 -6.18
N VAL A 45 -3.83 15.16 -6.68
CA VAL A 45 -4.54 14.43 -7.75
C VAL A 45 -3.71 14.43 -9.04
N ARG A 46 -3.15 15.59 -9.42
CA ARG A 46 -2.27 15.73 -10.59
C ARG A 46 -1.01 14.88 -10.49
N ALA A 47 -0.37 14.86 -9.33
CA ALA A 47 0.85 14.05 -9.09
C ALA A 47 0.61 12.54 -9.24
N ASN A 48 -0.60 12.06 -8.92
CA ASN A 48 -0.96 10.65 -9.03
C ASN A 48 -1.13 10.15 -10.47
N LYS A 49 -1.26 11.05 -11.46
CA LYS A 49 -1.42 10.72 -12.90
C LYS A 49 -2.47 9.64 -13.18
N GLY A 50 -3.56 9.63 -12.40
CA GLY A 50 -4.59 8.59 -12.50
C GLY A 50 -5.47 8.78 -13.72
N ALA A 51 -5.92 7.68 -14.33
CA ALA A 51 -6.80 7.67 -15.50
C ALA A 51 -8.09 8.48 -15.30
N ALA A 52 -8.74 8.85 -16.41
CA ALA A 52 -10.02 9.56 -16.41
C ALA A 52 -11.15 8.74 -15.75
N GLY A 53 -12.15 9.47 -15.23
CA GLY A 53 -13.36 8.91 -14.66
C GLY A 53 -14.35 8.47 -15.75
N ILE A 54 -15.65 8.54 -15.44
CA ILE A 54 -16.74 8.25 -16.38
C ILE A 54 -16.91 9.36 -17.42
N ASP A 55 -16.49 10.57 -17.09
CA ASP A 55 -16.59 11.81 -17.87
C ASP A 55 -15.51 11.95 -18.95
N GLY A 56 -14.51 11.06 -18.98
CA GLY A 56 -13.43 11.08 -19.96
C GLY A 56 -12.42 12.22 -19.81
N MET A 57 -12.67 13.18 -18.91
CA MET A 57 -11.79 14.33 -18.67
C MET A 57 -10.41 13.88 -18.22
N SER A 58 -9.36 14.38 -18.91
CA SER A 58 -7.98 14.12 -18.53
C SER A 58 -7.47 15.12 -17.49
N ILE A 59 -6.35 14.80 -16.85
CA ILE A 59 -5.70 15.68 -15.87
C ILE A 59 -5.23 16.98 -16.52
N ASP A 60 -4.89 16.96 -17.81
CA ASP A 60 -4.39 18.13 -18.52
C ASP A 60 -5.53 19.07 -18.94
N ASP A 61 -6.76 18.55 -19.11
CA ASP A 61 -7.96 19.34 -19.45
C ASP A 61 -8.56 20.04 -18.23
N PHE A 62 -8.41 19.46 -17.03
CA PHE A 62 -9.05 19.96 -15.81
C PHE A 62 -8.76 21.43 -15.48
N PRO A 63 -7.53 21.97 -15.63
CA PRO A 63 -7.27 23.40 -15.38
C PRO A 63 -8.03 24.35 -16.30
N ALA A 64 -8.21 24.00 -17.58
CA ALA A 64 -9.00 24.79 -18.51
C ALA A 64 -10.48 24.74 -18.12
N TRP A 65 -11.00 23.52 -17.94
CA TRP A 65 -12.38 23.29 -17.49
C TRP A 65 -12.74 24.04 -16.21
N ALA A 66 -11.81 24.12 -15.24
CA ALA A 66 -11.99 24.83 -13.99
C ALA A 66 -12.02 26.36 -14.16
N LYS A 67 -11.23 26.90 -15.11
CA LYS A 67 -11.16 28.34 -15.42
C LYS A 67 -12.43 28.83 -16.14
N ASP A 68 -13.10 27.98 -16.90
CA ASP A 68 -14.33 28.28 -17.64
C ASP A 68 -15.57 28.52 -16.73
N GLY A 69 -15.37 28.68 -15.43
CA GLY A 69 -16.42 28.96 -14.45
C GLY A 69 -17.08 27.71 -13.85
N ASN A 70 -16.84 26.52 -14.40
CA ASN A 70 -17.41 25.27 -13.88
C ASN A 70 -17.05 25.02 -12.43
N TRP A 71 -15.81 25.32 -12.01
CA TRP A 71 -15.40 25.14 -10.62
C TRP A 71 -16.17 26.07 -9.66
N LYS A 72 -16.48 27.31 -10.08
CA LYS A 72 -17.28 28.23 -9.26
C LYS A 72 -18.70 27.69 -9.05
N ARG A 73 -19.29 27.08 -10.08
CA ARG A 73 -20.59 26.38 -9.96
C ARG A 73 -20.52 25.25 -8.95
N ILE A 74 -19.52 24.36 -9.06
CA ILE A 74 -19.33 23.23 -8.14
C ILE A 74 -19.16 23.71 -6.69
N MET A 75 -18.40 24.78 -6.47
CA MET A 75 -18.24 25.37 -5.14
C MET A 75 -19.56 25.90 -4.56
N SER A 76 -20.37 26.57 -5.38
CA SER A 76 -21.72 27.04 -4.98
C SER A 76 -22.65 25.86 -4.63
N GLU A 77 -22.62 24.79 -5.43
CA GLU A 77 -23.39 23.57 -5.19
C GLU A 77 -22.95 22.84 -3.91
N LEU A 78 -21.64 22.83 -3.61
CA LEU A 78 -21.10 22.26 -2.38
C LEU A 78 -21.52 23.07 -1.15
N CYS A 79 -21.43 24.40 -1.21
CA CYS A 79 -21.86 25.31 -0.14
C CYS A 79 -23.36 25.20 0.15
N SER A 80 -24.19 25.15 -0.89
CA SER A 80 -25.65 24.99 -0.78
C SER A 80 -26.10 23.56 -0.45
N GLY A 81 -25.18 22.59 -0.50
CA GLY A 81 -25.49 21.18 -0.26
C GLY A 81 -26.33 20.53 -1.36
N GLN A 82 -26.33 21.11 -2.58
CA GLN A 82 -27.01 20.55 -3.76
C GLN A 82 -26.11 19.65 -4.60
N TYR A 83 -24.80 19.71 -4.41
CA TYR A 83 -23.83 18.91 -5.17
C TYR A 83 -24.09 17.40 -5.08
N GLN A 84 -24.17 16.74 -6.23
CA GLN A 84 -24.30 15.29 -6.36
C GLN A 84 -23.03 14.71 -7.00
N PRO A 85 -22.29 13.85 -6.29
CA PRO A 85 -21.15 13.15 -6.85
C PRO A 85 -21.51 12.30 -8.06
N SER A 86 -20.58 12.19 -9.02
CA SER A 86 -20.77 11.28 -10.15
C SER A 86 -20.52 9.81 -9.73
N PRO A 87 -21.19 8.84 -10.38
CA PRO A 87 -20.89 7.43 -10.16
C PRO A 87 -19.45 7.10 -10.55
N VAL A 88 -18.85 6.12 -9.89
CA VAL A 88 -17.46 5.72 -10.17
C VAL A 88 -17.39 4.75 -11.35
N ARG A 89 -16.34 4.87 -12.17
CA ARG A 89 -16.09 3.95 -13.29
C ARG A 89 -15.52 2.63 -12.78
N ARG A 90 -16.14 1.50 -13.09
CA ARG A 90 -15.60 0.19 -12.71
C ARG A 90 -14.44 -0.23 -13.61
N VAL A 91 -13.36 -0.70 -13.00
CA VAL A 91 -12.21 -1.29 -13.70
C VAL A 91 -11.80 -2.57 -13.00
N GLU A 92 -11.68 -3.66 -13.75
CA GLU A 92 -11.18 -4.93 -13.22
C GLU A 92 -9.66 -5.00 -13.32
N ILE A 93 -9.01 -5.34 -12.22
CA ILE A 93 -7.56 -5.57 -12.14
C ILE A 93 -7.31 -6.96 -11.55
N ASP A 94 -6.43 -7.73 -12.18
CA ASP A 94 -6.07 -9.05 -11.67
C ASP A 94 -5.39 -8.98 -10.30
N LYS A 95 -5.86 -9.80 -9.36
CA LYS A 95 -5.22 -9.96 -8.06
C LYS A 95 -3.97 -10.83 -8.20
N PRO A 96 -2.90 -10.52 -7.46
CA PRO A 96 -1.68 -11.32 -7.49
C PRO A 96 -1.82 -12.79 -7.04
N ASP A 97 -2.87 -13.12 -6.30
CA ASP A 97 -3.14 -14.47 -5.78
C ASP A 97 -4.33 -15.15 -6.51
N GLY A 98 -4.77 -14.60 -7.63
CA GLY A 98 -5.94 -15.06 -8.39
C GLY A 98 -7.23 -14.29 -8.09
N GLY A 99 -8.11 -14.22 -9.09
CA GLY A 99 -9.37 -13.44 -9.05
C GLY A 99 -9.21 -11.98 -9.46
N LYS A 100 -10.33 -11.26 -9.56
CA LYS A 100 -10.37 -9.86 -10.00
C LYS A 100 -10.60 -8.90 -8.82
N ARG A 101 -9.95 -7.74 -8.83
CA ARG A 101 -10.20 -6.60 -7.95
C ARG A 101 -10.95 -5.55 -8.77
N GLN A 102 -12.13 -5.19 -8.31
CA GLN A 102 -12.92 -4.14 -8.92
C GLN A 102 -12.52 -2.82 -8.28
N LEU A 103 -11.91 -1.92 -9.07
CA LEU A 103 -11.66 -0.55 -8.69
C LEU A 103 -12.81 0.34 -9.16
N GLY A 104 -13.15 1.34 -8.36
CA GLY A 104 -14.02 2.44 -8.73
C GLY A 104 -13.17 3.70 -8.92
N ILE A 105 -13.06 4.18 -10.16
CA ILE A 105 -12.32 5.38 -10.51
C ILE A 105 -13.30 6.57 -10.56
N PRO A 106 -13.24 7.51 -9.61
CA PRO A 106 -14.09 8.70 -9.64
C PRO A 106 -13.64 9.69 -10.73
N THR A 107 -14.48 10.67 -11.03
CA THR A 107 -14.12 11.83 -11.88
C THR A 107 -12.95 12.61 -11.26
N ILE A 108 -12.30 13.46 -12.05
CA ILE A 108 -11.23 14.31 -11.52
C ILE A 108 -11.77 15.28 -10.46
N VAL A 109 -12.93 15.88 -10.73
CA VAL A 109 -13.65 16.77 -9.79
C VAL A 109 -13.87 16.04 -8.45
N ASP A 110 -14.45 14.85 -8.50
CA ASP A 110 -14.71 14.05 -7.30
C ASP A 110 -13.44 13.65 -6.55
N ARG A 111 -12.36 13.33 -7.28
CA ARG A 111 -11.05 13.04 -6.65
C ARG A 111 -10.50 14.26 -5.93
N VAL A 112 -10.63 15.47 -6.50
CA VAL A 112 -10.18 16.70 -5.84
C VAL A 112 -10.99 16.96 -4.58
N ILE A 113 -12.32 16.85 -4.65
CA ILE A 113 -13.20 17.05 -3.49
C ILE A 113 -12.92 16.02 -2.40
N GLN A 114 -12.86 14.73 -2.74
CA GLN A 114 -12.54 13.67 -1.78
C GLN A 114 -11.15 13.85 -1.15
N GLN A 115 -10.16 14.29 -1.93
CA GLN A 115 -8.83 14.57 -1.44
C GLN A 115 -8.80 15.77 -0.48
N ALA A 116 -9.60 16.81 -0.75
CA ALA A 116 -9.76 17.97 0.12
C ALA A 116 -10.45 17.58 1.44
N ILE A 117 -11.47 16.72 1.39
CA ILE A 117 -12.11 16.15 2.59
C ILE A 117 -11.07 15.35 3.39
N ALA A 118 -10.31 14.48 2.73
CA ALA A 118 -9.30 13.64 3.39
C ALA A 118 -8.21 14.49 4.08
N GLN A 119 -7.76 15.59 3.48
CA GLN A 119 -6.77 16.49 4.08
C GLN A 119 -7.23 17.12 5.39
N VAL A 120 -8.52 17.49 5.50
CA VAL A 120 -9.09 18.08 6.72
C VAL A 120 -9.43 17.02 7.76
N LEU A 121 -9.94 15.86 7.35
CA LEU A 121 -10.32 14.80 8.29
C LEU A 121 -9.13 14.02 8.85
N THR A 122 -8.04 13.87 8.09
CA THR A 122 -6.85 13.13 8.56
C THR A 122 -6.32 13.65 9.90
N PRO A 123 -6.04 14.96 10.11
CA PRO A 123 -5.54 15.45 11.41
C PRO A 123 -6.55 15.29 12.56
N ILE A 124 -7.85 15.12 12.28
CA ILE A 124 -8.89 14.92 13.30
C ILE A 124 -8.97 13.46 13.77
N PHE A 125 -8.77 12.51 12.85
CA PHE A 125 -8.90 11.08 13.12
C PHE A 125 -7.56 10.39 13.39
N ASP A 126 -6.53 10.71 12.61
CA ASP A 126 -5.24 10.01 12.62
C ASP A 126 -4.56 9.96 13.99
N PRO A 127 -4.54 11.04 14.80
CA PRO A 127 -3.94 11.00 16.14
C PRO A 127 -4.65 10.07 17.13
N THR A 128 -5.89 9.67 16.83
CA THR A 128 -6.67 8.79 17.72
C THR A 128 -6.70 7.33 17.30
N PHE A 129 -6.14 7.01 16.14
CA PHE A 129 -5.98 5.63 15.73
C PHE A 129 -4.87 4.95 16.53
N SER A 130 -5.09 3.67 16.82
CA SER A 130 -4.12 2.79 17.48
C SER A 130 -2.71 2.90 16.89
N ASP A 131 -1.68 2.86 17.74
CA ASP A 131 -0.28 2.79 17.31
C ASP A 131 0.06 1.49 16.58
N ASN A 132 -0.76 0.45 16.76
CA ASN A 132 -0.64 -0.83 16.08
C ASN A 132 -1.28 -0.82 14.67
N SER A 133 -1.87 0.31 14.26
CA SER A 133 -2.43 0.51 12.92
C SER A 133 -1.49 1.33 12.05
N PHE A 134 -1.04 0.76 10.92
CA PHE A 134 -0.03 1.38 10.04
C PHE A 134 -0.56 1.71 8.64
N GLY A 135 -1.62 1.03 8.20
CA GLY A 135 -2.10 1.15 6.83
C GLY A 135 -2.69 2.53 6.55
N PHE A 136 -2.32 3.13 5.41
CA PHE A 136 -2.89 4.39 4.91
C PHE A 136 -2.78 5.60 5.86
N ARG A 137 -1.84 5.58 6.81
CA ARG A 137 -1.60 6.68 7.74
C ARG A 137 -0.35 7.47 7.34
N PRO A 138 -0.33 8.80 7.55
CA PRO A 138 0.87 9.60 7.33
C PRO A 138 2.02 9.10 8.21
N ASN A 139 3.24 9.09 7.68
CA ASN A 139 4.47 8.68 8.38
C ASN A 139 4.49 7.23 8.92
N ARG A 140 3.48 6.41 8.59
CA ARG A 140 3.43 4.98 8.87
C ARG A 140 3.62 4.19 7.57
N ASN A 141 4.31 3.06 7.65
CA ASN A 141 4.54 2.21 6.48
C ASN A 141 4.50 0.72 6.81
N GLY A 142 4.42 -0.13 5.78
CA GLY A 142 4.33 -1.58 5.97
C GLY A 142 5.57 -2.20 6.62
N GLN A 143 6.75 -1.57 6.47
CA GLN A 143 7.97 -2.05 7.12
C GLN A 143 7.92 -1.88 8.63
N GLN A 144 7.37 -0.76 9.12
CA GLN A 144 7.14 -0.53 10.55
C GLN A 144 6.19 -1.59 11.12
N ALA A 145 5.10 -1.92 10.42
CA ALA A 145 4.18 -2.99 10.83
C ALA A 145 4.90 -4.34 10.97
N VAL A 146 5.73 -4.71 9.98
CA VAL A 146 6.51 -5.95 10.01
C VAL A 146 7.54 -5.96 11.14
N LYS A 147 8.21 -4.84 11.40
CA LYS A 147 9.15 -4.69 12.53
C LYS A 147 8.44 -4.79 13.88
N GLN A 148 7.22 -4.28 13.99
CA GLN A 148 6.42 -4.44 15.21
C GLN A 148 6.09 -5.92 15.45
N VAL A 149 5.61 -6.62 14.42
CA VAL A 149 5.36 -8.07 14.51
C VAL A 149 6.63 -8.80 14.94
N GLN A 150 7.78 -8.47 14.37
CA GLN A 150 9.06 -9.03 14.79
C GLN A 150 9.36 -8.78 16.27
N SER A 151 9.17 -7.55 16.76
CA SER A 151 9.37 -7.19 18.16
C SER A 151 8.47 -8.02 19.09
N ILE A 152 7.19 -8.14 18.73
CA ILE A 152 6.22 -8.95 19.48
C ILE A 152 6.63 -10.43 19.50
N ILE A 153 7.13 -10.98 18.39
CA ILE A 153 7.60 -12.39 18.34
C ILE A 153 8.78 -12.61 19.29
N LYS A 154 9.69 -11.64 19.40
CA LYS A 154 10.85 -11.72 20.31
C LYS A 154 10.44 -11.81 21.79
N THR A 155 9.24 -11.35 22.15
CA THR A 155 8.68 -11.51 23.51
C THR A 155 8.17 -12.94 23.82
N GLY A 156 8.36 -13.90 22.91
CA GLY A 156 7.99 -15.31 23.11
C GLY A 156 6.63 -15.71 22.53
N ARG A 157 5.98 -14.84 21.74
CA ARG A 157 4.73 -15.15 21.02
C ARG A 157 5.06 -15.82 19.69
N ARG A 158 4.84 -17.14 19.60
CA ARG A 158 5.26 -17.98 18.46
C ARG A 158 4.12 -18.36 17.51
N PHE A 159 2.89 -17.96 17.82
CA PHE A 159 1.72 -18.24 17.01
C PHE A 159 1.06 -16.94 16.57
N THR A 160 0.52 -16.98 15.37
CA THR A 160 -0.12 -15.87 14.70
C THR A 160 -1.56 -16.27 14.38
N VAL A 161 -2.50 -15.42 14.73
CA VAL A 161 -3.90 -15.49 14.29
C VAL A 161 -4.01 -14.58 13.08
N ASP A 162 -4.10 -15.20 11.90
CA ASP A 162 -4.30 -14.53 10.63
C ASP A 162 -5.80 -14.45 10.35
N VAL A 163 -6.32 -13.24 10.16
CA VAL A 163 -7.76 -12.99 9.95
C VAL A 163 -7.93 -12.24 8.64
N ASP A 164 -8.61 -12.87 7.68
CA ASP A 164 -8.89 -12.31 6.36
C ASP A 164 -10.35 -11.86 6.29
N LEU A 165 -10.58 -10.61 5.90
CA LEU A 165 -11.93 -10.07 5.67
C LEU A 165 -12.38 -10.35 4.24
N SER A 166 -13.56 -10.97 4.08
CA SER A 166 -14.10 -11.28 2.76
C SER A 166 -14.62 -10.01 2.08
N LYS A 167 -13.97 -9.60 0.98
CA LYS A 167 -14.36 -8.42 0.18
C LYS A 167 -14.60 -7.19 1.05
N PHE A 168 -13.67 -6.88 1.96
CA PHE A 168 -13.81 -5.82 2.98
C PHE A 168 -14.42 -4.52 2.43
N PHE A 169 -13.78 -3.92 1.43
CA PHE A 169 -14.24 -2.66 0.84
C PHE A 169 -15.63 -2.76 0.20
N ASP A 170 -16.05 -3.92 -0.28
CA ASP A 170 -17.34 -4.07 -0.95
C ASP A 170 -18.48 -4.26 0.07
N ARG A 171 -18.16 -4.65 1.32
CA ARG A 171 -19.14 -5.00 2.37
C ARG A 171 -19.20 -4.02 3.54
N VAL A 172 -18.57 -2.85 3.41
CA VAL A 172 -18.61 -1.83 4.47
C VAL A 172 -20.04 -1.29 4.60
N ASN A 173 -20.64 -1.44 5.77
CA ASN A 173 -21.98 -0.91 6.04
C ASN A 173 -21.95 0.63 6.16
N HIS A 174 -22.71 1.33 5.31
CA HIS A 174 -22.71 2.79 5.27
C HIS A 174 -23.23 3.41 6.56
N ASP A 175 -24.31 2.90 7.14
CA ASP A 175 -24.92 3.51 8.33
C ASP A 175 -24.01 3.42 9.55
N LEU A 176 -23.34 2.28 9.73
CA LEU A 176 -22.34 2.11 10.77
C LEU A 176 -21.14 3.04 10.56
N LEU A 177 -20.60 3.12 9.34
CA LEU A 177 -19.50 4.02 9.02
C LEU A 177 -19.88 5.49 9.28
N MET A 178 -21.08 5.91 8.88
CA MET A 178 -21.59 7.25 9.13
C MET A 178 -21.80 7.53 10.63
N THR A 179 -22.20 6.53 11.41
CA THR A 179 -22.29 6.62 12.87
C THR A 179 -20.90 6.83 13.49
N LEU A 180 -19.90 6.06 13.06
CA LEU A 180 -18.51 6.19 13.53
C LEU A 180 -17.92 7.57 13.19
N LEU A 181 -18.18 8.08 11.99
CA LEU A 181 -17.82 9.45 11.60
C LEU A 181 -18.50 10.50 12.48
N GLY A 182 -19.79 10.32 12.75
CA GLY A 182 -20.62 11.24 13.54
C GLY A 182 -20.21 11.41 15.00
N TYR A 183 -19.41 10.49 15.56
CA TYR A 183 -18.83 10.68 16.89
C TYR A 183 -17.91 11.90 16.96
N LYS A 184 -17.11 12.14 15.91
CA LYS A 184 -16.14 13.24 15.85
C LYS A 184 -16.55 14.40 14.94
N VAL A 185 -17.15 14.10 13.79
CA VAL A 185 -17.57 15.11 12.81
C VAL A 185 -19.01 15.51 13.14
N LYS A 186 -19.22 16.76 13.53
CA LYS A 186 -20.56 17.30 13.85
C LYS A 186 -21.18 18.11 12.71
N ASP A 187 -20.41 18.50 11.70
CA ASP A 187 -20.89 19.21 10.52
C ASP A 187 -21.81 18.31 9.67
N LYS A 188 -23.12 18.58 9.73
CA LYS A 188 -24.16 17.82 9.02
C LYS A 188 -24.03 17.92 7.49
N ARG A 189 -23.53 19.04 6.96
CA ARG A 189 -23.36 19.23 5.51
C ARG A 189 -22.27 18.31 4.98
N LEU A 190 -21.15 18.24 5.71
CA LEU A 190 -20.06 17.32 5.37
C LEU A 190 -20.48 15.86 5.47
N LEU A 191 -21.19 15.47 6.54
CA LEU A 191 -21.71 14.10 6.68
C LEU A 191 -22.66 13.74 5.53
N LYS A 192 -23.53 14.66 5.11
CA LYS A 192 -24.42 14.45 3.95
C LYS A 192 -23.63 14.26 2.66
N LEU A 193 -22.57 15.04 2.45
CA LEU A 193 -21.70 14.92 1.28
C LEU A 193 -20.97 13.57 1.24
N ILE A 194 -20.39 13.13 2.36
CA ILE A 194 -19.73 11.81 2.45
C ILE A 194 -20.74 10.68 2.20
N LYS A 195 -21.95 10.79 2.76
CA LYS A 195 -23.03 9.82 2.52
C LYS A 195 -23.42 9.75 1.04
N ARG A 196 -23.48 10.90 0.35
CA ARG A 196 -23.71 10.95 -1.11
C ARG A 196 -22.58 10.26 -1.88
N TYR A 197 -21.33 10.47 -1.51
CA TYR A 197 -20.19 9.78 -2.13
C TYR A 197 -20.27 8.27 -1.99
N LEU A 198 -20.66 7.77 -0.82
CA LEU A 198 -20.83 6.33 -0.58
C LEU A 198 -21.98 5.74 -1.42
N ARG A 199 -23.03 6.53 -1.70
CA ARG A 199 -24.22 6.09 -2.45
C ARG A 199 -24.22 6.47 -3.94
N ALA A 200 -23.17 7.11 -4.43
CA ALA A 200 -23.10 7.62 -5.81
C ALA A 200 -23.27 6.53 -6.88
N GLY A 201 -23.04 5.25 -6.51
CA GLY A 201 -23.18 4.12 -7.40
C GLY A 201 -21.95 3.91 -8.28
N VAL A 202 -22.02 2.88 -9.10
CA VAL A 202 -20.93 2.41 -9.97
C VAL A 202 -21.48 2.26 -11.39
N ILE A 203 -20.73 2.71 -12.39
CA ILE A 203 -21.00 2.36 -13.79
C ILE A 203 -20.14 1.16 -14.17
N ASP A 204 -20.79 0.07 -14.55
CA ASP A 204 -20.18 -1.19 -14.97
C ASP A 204 -20.72 -1.57 -16.35
N ASN A 205 -19.86 -1.63 -17.38
CA ASN A 205 -20.25 -1.84 -18.78
C ASN A 205 -21.42 -0.94 -19.24
N GLN A 206 -21.35 0.37 -18.94
CA GLN A 206 -22.38 1.38 -19.24
C GLN A 206 -23.71 1.22 -18.47
N LEU A 207 -23.83 0.25 -17.58
CA LEU A 207 -25.00 0.08 -16.72
C LEU A 207 -24.74 0.72 -15.35
N TYR A 208 -25.71 1.50 -14.87
CA TYR A 208 -25.68 2.05 -13.53
C TYR A 208 -26.08 0.99 -12.50
N VAL A 209 -25.24 0.83 -11.48
CA VAL A 209 -25.49 -0.07 -10.35
C VAL A 209 -25.49 0.75 -9.07
N GLU A 210 -26.59 0.67 -8.32
CA GLU A 210 -26.73 1.32 -7.02
C GLU A 210 -25.73 0.74 -6.01
N SER A 211 -25.07 1.60 -5.22
CA SER A 211 -24.18 1.18 -4.13
C SER A 211 -24.90 1.26 -2.79
N ARG A 212 -25.39 0.10 -2.31
CA ARG A 212 -26.05 -0.03 -1.00
C ARG A 212 -25.10 -0.32 0.15
N GLU A 213 -23.96 -0.90 -0.16
CA GLU A 213 -22.86 -1.18 0.76
C GLU A 213 -21.51 -1.00 0.04
N GLY A 214 -20.47 -0.87 0.85
CA GLY A 214 -19.09 -0.75 0.42
C GLY A 214 -18.58 0.68 0.30
N VAL A 215 -17.27 0.80 0.10
CA VAL A 215 -16.56 2.04 -0.14
C VAL A 215 -15.78 1.88 -1.45
N PRO A 216 -15.90 2.81 -2.41
CA PRO A 216 -15.28 2.66 -3.72
C PRO A 216 -13.75 2.56 -3.62
N GLN A 217 -13.20 1.45 -4.10
CA GLN A 217 -11.75 1.22 -4.13
C GLN A 217 -11.12 2.10 -5.22
N GLY A 218 -10.52 3.22 -4.83
CA GLY A 218 -9.90 4.18 -5.77
C GLY A 218 -10.18 5.64 -5.42
N GLY A 219 -11.17 5.90 -4.56
CA GLY A 219 -11.41 7.21 -3.98
C GLY A 219 -10.29 7.63 -3.01
N PRO A 220 -9.78 8.87 -3.07
CA PRO A 220 -8.77 9.37 -2.11
C PRO A 220 -9.23 9.35 -0.64
N LEU A 221 -10.54 9.40 -0.39
CA LEU A 221 -11.12 9.37 0.95
C LEU A 221 -11.29 7.94 1.49
N SER A 222 -11.45 6.95 0.61
CA SER A 222 -11.74 5.55 0.95
C SER A 222 -10.76 4.91 1.96
N PRO A 223 -9.44 5.16 1.87
CA PRO A 223 -8.48 4.62 2.84
C PRO A 223 -8.70 5.11 4.28
N LEU A 224 -9.02 6.40 4.44
CA LEU A 224 -9.31 6.98 5.76
C LEU A 224 -10.59 6.38 6.34
N LEU A 225 -11.66 6.29 5.54
CA LEU A 225 -12.92 5.68 5.95
C LEU A 225 -12.76 4.22 6.38
N SER A 226 -11.89 3.48 5.69
CA SER A 226 -11.55 2.10 6.04
C SER A 226 -10.89 1.99 7.41
N ASN A 227 -9.99 2.92 7.73
CA ASN A 227 -9.37 2.96 9.06
C ASN A 227 -10.37 3.34 10.16
N ILE A 228 -11.27 4.28 9.89
CA ILE A 228 -12.35 4.65 10.82
C ILE A 228 -13.26 3.45 11.10
N MET A 229 -13.59 2.67 10.07
CA MET A 229 -14.40 1.46 10.21
C MET A 229 -13.75 0.40 11.11
N LEU A 230 -12.42 0.25 11.04
CA LEU A 230 -11.66 -0.76 11.77
C LEU A 230 -11.08 -0.26 13.10
N ASP A 231 -11.15 1.04 13.40
CA ASP A 231 -10.67 1.60 14.67
C ASP A 231 -11.36 0.99 15.92
N PRO A 232 -12.67 0.69 15.93
CA PRO A 232 -13.28 -0.01 17.07
C PRO A 232 -12.72 -1.41 17.32
N LEU A 233 -12.25 -2.10 16.28
CA LEU A 233 -11.56 -3.39 16.43
C LEU A 233 -10.22 -3.21 17.12
N ASP A 234 -9.44 -2.22 16.69
CA ASP A 234 -8.12 -1.94 17.27
C ASP A 234 -8.25 -1.62 18.76
N LYS A 235 -9.20 -0.76 19.13
CA LYS A 235 -9.49 -0.42 20.52
C LYS A 235 -9.93 -1.62 21.35
N GLU A 236 -10.73 -2.51 20.78
CA GLU A 236 -11.15 -3.74 21.45
C GLU A 236 -9.96 -4.69 21.68
N LEU A 237 -9.03 -4.78 20.73
CA LEU A 237 -7.80 -5.58 20.87
C LEU A 237 -6.87 -5.00 21.94
N GLU A 238 -6.70 -3.67 21.96
CA GLU A 238 -5.92 -2.96 22.98
C GLU A 238 -6.53 -3.13 24.38
N LYS A 239 -7.85 -2.96 24.52
CA LYS A 239 -8.57 -3.15 25.78
C LYS A 239 -8.38 -4.57 26.34
N ARG A 240 -8.27 -5.57 25.47
CA ARG A 240 -8.02 -6.98 25.84
C ARG A 240 -6.54 -7.31 26.06
N GLY A 241 -5.64 -6.36 25.89
CA GLY A 241 -4.19 -6.55 26.02
C GLY A 241 -3.59 -7.46 24.94
N HIS A 242 -4.24 -7.58 23.79
CA HIS A 242 -3.72 -8.37 22.68
C HIS A 242 -2.61 -7.62 21.94
N GLN A 243 -1.60 -8.35 21.51
CA GLN A 243 -0.50 -7.79 20.72
C GLN A 243 -0.79 -8.07 19.25
N PHE A 244 -0.89 -7.02 18.45
CA PHE A 244 -1.27 -7.14 17.04
C PHE A 244 -0.54 -6.10 16.21
N ALA A 245 -0.59 -6.28 14.89
CA ALA A 245 -0.27 -5.25 13.92
C ALA A 245 -1.31 -5.29 12.81
N ARG A 246 -1.81 -4.11 12.42
CA ARG A 246 -2.79 -3.95 11.35
C ARG A 246 -2.24 -3.05 10.25
N TYR A 247 -2.41 -3.50 9.01
CA TYR A 247 -2.13 -2.73 7.82
C TYR A 247 -3.35 -2.80 6.89
N ALA A 248 -4.16 -1.74 6.91
CA ALA A 248 -5.44 -1.70 6.21
C ALA A 248 -6.39 -2.79 6.72
N ASP A 249 -6.81 -3.70 5.83
CA ASP A 249 -7.65 -4.87 6.08
C ASP A 249 -6.86 -6.09 6.54
N ASP A 250 -5.56 -6.15 6.28
CA ASP A 250 -4.65 -7.22 6.71
C ASP A 250 -4.20 -6.95 8.15
N PHE A 251 -4.61 -7.79 9.10
CA PHE A 251 -4.18 -7.68 10.48
C PHE A 251 -3.83 -9.04 11.07
N THR A 252 -2.89 -9.00 12.00
CA THR A 252 -2.31 -10.21 12.56
C THR A 252 -2.19 -10.07 14.07
N ILE A 253 -2.70 -11.06 14.82
CA ILE A 253 -2.70 -11.06 16.28
C ILE A 253 -1.75 -12.14 16.77
N LEU A 254 -0.81 -11.78 17.64
CA LEU A 254 0.25 -12.67 18.11
C LEU A 254 -0.06 -13.23 19.50
N VAL A 255 0.05 -14.54 19.62
CA VAL A 255 -0.29 -15.30 20.83
C VAL A 255 0.80 -16.30 21.20
N LYS A 256 0.79 -16.71 22.48
CA LYS A 256 1.77 -17.67 23.02
C LYS A 256 1.44 -19.12 22.65
N THR A 257 0.16 -19.48 22.60
CA THR A 257 -0.29 -20.86 22.42
C THR A 257 -1.37 -20.97 21.32
N PRO A 258 -1.44 -22.11 20.60
CA PRO A 258 -2.43 -22.29 19.54
C PRO A 258 -3.86 -22.33 20.09
N ARG A 259 -4.06 -22.86 21.30
CA ARG A 259 -5.37 -22.84 21.99
C ARG A 259 -5.85 -21.41 22.25
N SER A 260 -4.97 -20.53 22.72
CA SER A 260 -5.29 -19.11 22.87
C SER A 260 -5.61 -18.47 21.52
N GLY A 261 -4.88 -18.83 20.46
CA GLY A 261 -5.13 -18.32 19.11
C GLY A 261 -6.51 -18.68 18.60
N LYS A 262 -6.94 -19.94 18.73
CA LYS A 262 -8.28 -20.39 18.34
C LYS A 262 -9.37 -19.64 19.10
N ARG A 263 -9.20 -19.45 20.42
CA ARG A 263 -10.13 -18.68 21.25
C ARG A 263 -10.25 -17.22 20.78
N VAL A 264 -9.11 -16.57 20.51
CA VAL A 264 -9.07 -15.19 20.02
C VAL A 264 -9.74 -15.09 18.65
N LEU A 265 -9.42 -16.01 17.72
CA LEU A 265 -10.03 -16.06 16.40
C LEU A 265 -11.56 -16.12 16.49
N SER A 266 -12.11 -17.06 17.26
CA SER A 266 -13.57 -17.18 17.42
C SER A 266 -14.18 -15.91 18.04
N SER A 267 -13.53 -15.30 19.04
CA SER A 267 -14.06 -14.10 19.68
C SER A 267 -14.00 -12.87 18.78
N ILE A 268 -12.93 -12.69 18.01
CA ILE A 268 -12.76 -11.55 17.10
C ILE A 268 -13.67 -11.70 15.89
N SER A 269 -13.82 -12.91 15.35
CA SER A 269 -14.80 -13.17 14.29
C SER A 269 -16.22 -12.83 14.72
N ARG A 270 -16.60 -13.13 15.97
CA ARG A 270 -17.89 -12.71 16.53
C ARG A 270 -18.00 -11.19 16.63
N PHE A 271 -16.96 -10.51 17.11
CA PHE A 271 -16.96 -9.05 17.18
C PHE A 271 -17.12 -8.40 15.80
N LEU A 272 -16.36 -8.87 14.81
CA LEU A 272 -16.42 -8.38 13.43
C LEU A 272 -17.82 -8.58 12.81
N CYS A 273 -18.39 -9.76 12.99
CA CYS A 273 -19.71 -10.10 12.45
C CYS A 273 -20.84 -9.28 13.11
N HIS A 274 -20.89 -9.25 14.45
CA HIS A 274 -22.02 -8.65 15.15
C HIS A 274 -21.90 -7.14 15.36
N ARG A 275 -20.69 -6.62 15.63
CA ARG A 275 -20.48 -5.19 15.93
C ARG A 275 -20.14 -4.39 14.68
N LEU A 276 -19.30 -4.93 13.81
CA LEU A 276 -18.87 -4.24 12.59
C LEU A 276 -19.65 -4.66 11.34
N LYS A 277 -20.52 -5.68 11.42
CA LYS A 277 -21.27 -6.24 10.28
C LYS A 277 -20.35 -6.67 9.12
N LEU A 278 -19.13 -7.09 9.43
CA LEU A 278 -18.14 -7.54 8.46
C LEU A 278 -18.06 -9.07 8.42
N VAL A 279 -17.86 -9.61 7.23
CA VAL A 279 -17.78 -11.06 7.03
C VAL A 279 -16.32 -11.52 7.01
N VAL A 280 -15.97 -12.41 7.93
CA VAL A 280 -14.65 -13.05 8.00
C VAL A 280 -14.59 -14.23 7.04
N ASN A 281 -13.48 -14.34 6.32
CA ASN A 281 -13.22 -15.46 5.45
C ASN A 281 -12.64 -16.64 6.24
N THR A 282 -13.50 -17.59 6.60
CA THR A 282 -13.13 -18.77 7.41
C THR A 282 -12.13 -19.70 6.72
N THR A 283 -12.07 -19.71 5.39
CA THR A 283 -11.12 -20.55 4.64
C THR A 283 -9.70 -20.02 4.69
N LYS A 284 -9.54 -18.70 4.77
CA LYS A 284 -8.24 -18.03 4.83
C LYS A 284 -7.83 -17.62 6.23
N SER A 285 -8.77 -17.53 7.16
CA SER A 285 -8.47 -17.17 8.55
C SER A 285 -8.06 -18.41 9.33
N HIS A 286 -6.85 -18.41 9.87
CA HIS A 286 -6.27 -19.59 10.50
C HIS A 286 -5.21 -19.22 11.55
N VAL A 287 -4.96 -20.15 12.47
CA VAL A 287 -3.94 -20.00 13.51
C VAL A 287 -2.72 -20.81 13.09
N VAL A 288 -1.60 -20.14 12.87
CA VAL A 288 -0.36 -20.76 12.38
C VAL A 288 0.83 -20.38 13.23
N LYS A 289 1.92 -21.12 13.07
CA LYS A 289 3.21 -20.69 13.61
C LYS A 289 3.67 -19.43 12.87
N THR A 290 4.42 -18.58 13.54
CA THR A 290 4.96 -17.35 12.93
C THR A 290 5.85 -17.64 11.70
N SER A 291 6.49 -18.81 11.66
CA SER A 291 7.33 -19.29 10.55
C SER A 291 6.57 -19.68 9.28
N GLU A 292 5.28 -19.93 9.41
CA GLU A 292 4.39 -20.31 8.31
C GLU A 292 3.48 -19.15 7.90
N SER A 293 3.30 -18.16 8.78
CA SER A 293 2.52 -16.95 8.50
C SER A 293 3.14 -16.10 7.38
N LYS A 294 2.26 -15.43 6.63
CA LYS A 294 2.59 -14.43 5.61
C LYS A 294 1.94 -13.12 6.00
N PHE A 295 2.74 -12.11 6.36
CA PHE A 295 2.24 -10.77 6.63
C PHE A 295 2.97 -9.76 5.75
N LEU A 296 2.23 -8.97 4.95
CA LEU A 296 2.80 -7.99 4.01
C LEU A 296 3.92 -8.51 3.09
N GLY A 297 3.90 -9.81 2.78
CA GLY A 297 4.90 -10.46 1.94
C GLY A 297 6.15 -10.99 2.67
N PHE A 298 6.18 -10.88 3.99
CA PHE A 298 7.24 -11.42 4.86
C PHE A 298 6.76 -12.62 5.67
N THR A 299 7.71 -13.37 6.21
CA THR A 299 7.50 -14.45 7.18
C THR A 299 8.54 -14.33 8.29
N PHE A 300 8.29 -14.98 9.45
CA PHE A 300 9.08 -14.77 10.65
C PHE A 300 9.62 -16.09 11.19
N ASN A 301 10.92 -16.32 11.04
CA ASN A 301 11.56 -17.51 11.56
C ASN A 301 12.50 -17.15 12.72
N ARG A 302 12.25 -17.73 13.91
CA ARG A 302 13.03 -17.48 15.14
C ARG A 302 13.27 -15.98 15.42
N GLY A 303 12.24 -15.14 15.23
CA GLY A 303 12.34 -13.69 15.46
C GLY A 303 13.13 -12.91 14.40
N ARG A 304 13.51 -13.53 13.28
CA ARG A 304 14.13 -12.87 12.12
C ARG A 304 13.11 -12.68 11.00
N ILE A 305 13.16 -11.52 10.34
CA ILE A 305 12.31 -11.21 9.18
C ILE A 305 12.92 -11.91 7.96
N GLN A 306 12.09 -12.65 7.22
CA GLN A 306 12.46 -13.31 5.98
C GLN A 306 11.45 -13.01 4.88
N TRP A 307 11.87 -13.09 3.62
CA TRP A 307 10.93 -13.03 2.50
C TRP A 307 10.06 -14.29 2.48
N HIS A 308 8.76 -14.11 2.34
CA HIS A 308 7.85 -15.23 2.19
C HIS A 308 8.10 -15.95 0.84
N PRO A 309 8.03 -17.30 0.76
CA PRO A 309 8.29 -18.05 -0.47
C PRO A 309 7.46 -17.61 -1.68
N LYS A 310 6.16 -17.32 -1.48
CA LYS A 310 5.28 -16.79 -2.55
C LYS A 310 5.77 -15.44 -3.09
N THR A 311 6.29 -14.56 -2.23
CA THR A 311 6.85 -13.26 -2.63
C THR A 311 8.10 -13.44 -3.48
N LEU A 312 8.98 -14.35 -3.07
CA LEU A 312 10.19 -14.69 -3.82
C LEU A 312 9.88 -15.31 -5.18
N LEU A 313 8.84 -16.15 -5.26
CA LEU A 313 8.39 -16.73 -6.52
C LEU A 313 7.92 -15.64 -7.50
N LYS A 314 7.07 -14.70 -7.02
CA LYS A 314 6.60 -13.55 -7.80
C LYS A 314 7.74 -12.66 -8.27
N PHE A 315 8.73 -12.41 -7.39
CA PHE A 315 9.95 -11.70 -7.74
C PHE A 315 10.69 -12.37 -8.90
N LYS A 316 10.94 -13.68 -8.80
CA LYS A 316 11.60 -14.44 -9.87
C LYS A 316 10.76 -14.45 -11.15
N GLN A 317 9.43 -14.55 -11.08
CA GLN A 317 8.55 -14.46 -12.26
C GLN A 317 8.65 -13.10 -12.94
N GLN A 318 8.65 -12.00 -12.18
CA GLN A 318 8.77 -10.67 -12.75
C GLN A 318 10.13 -10.44 -13.41
N VAL A 319 11.23 -10.86 -12.77
CA VAL A 319 12.57 -10.84 -13.40
C VAL A 319 12.57 -11.69 -14.68
N ARG A 320 11.91 -12.85 -14.68
CA ARG A 320 11.81 -13.67 -15.89
C ARG A 320 11.08 -12.96 -17.03
N ARG A 321 10.01 -12.24 -16.70
CA ARG A 321 9.22 -11.44 -17.66
C ARG A 321 10.05 -10.30 -18.25
N LEU A 322 10.79 -9.57 -17.40
CA LEU A 322 11.66 -8.47 -17.82
C LEU A 322 12.88 -8.93 -18.60
N THR A 323 13.33 -10.19 -18.44
CA THR A 323 14.41 -10.76 -19.24
C THR A 323 13.90 -11.70 -20.33
N ASN A 324 12.67 -11.52 -20.80
CA ASN A 324 12.07 -12.40 -21.80
C ASN A 324 12.63 -12.12 -23.21
N ARG A 325 12.71 -13.17 -24.03
CA ARG A 325 13.16 -13.10 -25.43
C ARG A 325 12.20 -12.28 -26.30
N ASN A 326 10.90 -12.45 -26.08
CA ASN A 326 9.87 -11.90 -26.97
C ASN A 326 9.50 -10.45 -26.64
N TRP A 327 10.30 -9.77 -25.80
CA TRP A 327 9.99 -8.41 -25.40
C TRP A 327 10.32 -7.38 -26.48
N GLY A 328 11.30 -7.67 -27.36
CA GLY A 328 11.61 -6.82 -28.52
C GLY A 328 12.21 -5.45 -28.20
N VAL A 329 12.74 -5.25 -26.99
CA VAL A 329 13.32 -3.97 -26.54
C VAL A 329 14.85 -3.98 -26.59
N SER A 330 15.45 -2.78 -26.59
CA SER A 330 16.90 -2.64 -26.49
C SER A 330 17.42 -3.18 -25.15
N MET A 331 18.66 -3.67 -25.15
CA MET A 331 19.26 -4.25 -23.96
C MET A 331 19.49 -3.20 -22.87
N HIS A 332 19.86 -1.98 -23.26
CA HIS A 332 19.96 -0.85 -22.34
C HIS A 332 18.63 -0.57 -21.63
N TYR A 333 17.51 -0.52 -22.37
CA TYR A 333 16.18 -0.32 -21.78
C TYR A 333 15.76 -1.49 -20.88
N GLN A 334 16.06 -2.73 -21.30
CA GLN A 334 15.80 -3.90 -20.49
C GLN A 334 16.58 -3.87 -19.16
N LEU A 335 17.87 -3.51 -19.18
CA LEU A 335 18.66 -3.33 -17.96
C LEU A 335 18.09 -2.22 -17.08
N PHE A 336 17.76 -1.07 -17.67
CA PHE A 336 17.14 0.03 -16.95
C PHE A 336 15.86 -0.41 -16.22
N LYS A 337 14.97 -1.12 -16.90
CA LYS A 337 13.72 -1.63 -16.31
C LYS A 337 13.93 -2.68 -15.24
N ILE A 338 14.89 -3.59 -15.42
CA ILE A 338 15.26 -4.56 -14.39
C ILE A 338 15.81 -3.82 -13.17
N SER A 339 16.76 -2.91 -13.36
CA SER A 339 17.36 -2.12 -12.29
C SER A 339 16.32 -1.27 -11.54
N GLN A 340 15.37 -0.65 -12.25
CA GLN A 340 14.23 0.06 -11.65
C GLN A 340 13.41 -0.87 -10.73
N TYR A 341 13.10 -2.08 -11.21
CA TYR A 341 12.37 -3.08 -10.42
C TYR A 341 13.17 -3.55 -9.20
N LEU A 342 14.46 -3.85 -9.35
CA LEU A 342 15.34 -4.31 -8.27
C LEU A 342 15.49 -3.25 -7.17
N ARG A 343 15.68 -1.98 -7.54
CA ARG A 343 15.74 -0.85 -6.59
C ARG A 343 14.46 -0.72 -5.78
N GLY A 344 13.30 -0.71 -6.45
CA GLY A 344 12.02 -0.62 -5.76
C GLY A 344 11.77 -1.81 -4.84
N TRP A 345 12.15 -3.02 -5.30
CA TRP A 345 11.99 -4.22 -4.52
C TRP A 345 12.89 -4.24 -3.26
N ILE A 346 14.17 -3.89 -3.38
CA ILE A 346 15.07 -3.86 -2.22
C ILE A 346 14.71 -2.75 -1.23
N ASN A 347 14.23 -1.60 -1.71
CA ASN A 347 13.79 -0.52 -0.82
C ASN A 347 12.67 -0.97 0.12
N TYR A 348 11.75 -1.83 -0.35
CA TYR A 348 10.67 -2.37 0.47
C TYR A 348 11.07 -3.64 1.22
N PHE A 349 11.64 -4.63 0.53
CA PHE A 349 11.95 -5.96 1.10
C PHE A 349 13.32 -6.03 1.77
N GLY A 350 14.10 -4.96 1.74
CA GLY A 350 15.43 -4.86 2.31
C GLY A 350 15.47 -5.14 3.80
N ILE A 351 14.41 -4.81 4.55
CA ILE A 351 14.32 -5.04 6.00
C ILE A 351 14.48 -6.51 6.44
N ALA A 352 14.40 -7.46 5.50
CA ALA A 352 14.63 -8.86 5.80
C ALA A 352 16.12 -9.15 6.07
N ASN A 353 16.37 -10.03 7.03
CA ASN A 353 17.71 -10.51 7.38
C ASN A 353 18.17 -11.56 6.37
N SER A 354 18.52 -11.12 5.16
CA SER A 354 18.74 -12.03 4.04
C SER A 354 19.86 -11.60 3.09
N TYR A 355 20.97 -11.08 3.61
CA TYR A 355 22.15 -10.71 2.82
C TYR A 355 22.61 -11.82 1.87
N GLN A 356 22.81 -13.05 2.38
CA GLN A 356 23.24 -14.17 1.53
C GLN A 356 22.23 -14.45 0.41
N ARG A 357 20.92 -14.37 0.70
CA ARG A 357 19.90 -14.55 -0.34
C ARG A 357 19.92 -13.43 -1.39
N CYS A 358 20.27 -12.19 -1.01
CA CYS A 358 20.50 -11.11 -1.98
C CYS A 358 21.66 -11.47 -2.92
N VAL A 359 22.77 -11.96 -2.38
CA VAL A 359 23.93 -12.41 -3.18
C VAL A 359 23.56 -13.55 -4.13
N ASP A 360 22.82 -14.54 -3.66
CA ASP A 360 22.37 -15.68 -4.47
C ASP A 360 21.40 -15.24 -5.58
N LEU A 361 20.49 -14.31 -5.27
CA LEU A 361 19.58 -13.73 -6.25
C LEU A 361 20.33 -12.90 -7.29
N ASP A 362 21.32 -12.13 -6.89
CA ASP A 362 22.17 -11.36 -7.79
C ASP A 362 22.94 -12.27 -8.75
N HIS A 363 23.50 -13.39 -8.28
CA HIS A 363 24.07 -14.42 -9.16
C HIS A 363 23.06 -14.93 -10.19
N TRP A 364 21.84 -15.22 -9.73
CA TRP A 364 20.77 -15.70 -10.60
C TRP A 364 20.31 -14.66 -11.62
N ILE A 365 20.15 -13.39 -11.21
CA ILE A 365 19.77 -12.25 -12.07
C ILE A 365 20.84 -12.03 -13.14
N ARG A 366 22.12 -11.96 -12.76
CA ARG A 366 23.22 -11.80 -13.71
C ARG A 366 23.24 -12.91 -14.74
N ARG A 367 23.03 -14.16 -14.33
CA ARG A 367 22.91 -15.28 -15.27
C ARG A 367 21.71 -15.13 -16.21
N ARG A 368 20.57 -14.60 -15.73
CA ARG A 368 19.41 -14.30 -16.58
C ARG A 368 19.71 -13.20 -17.59
N VAL A 369 20.39 -12.13 -17.17
CA VAL A 369 20.82 -11.04 -18.06
C VAL A 369 21.80 -11.55 -19.11
N ARG A 370 22.82 -12.34 -18.72
CA ARG A 370 23.75 -12.99 -19.67
C ARG A 370 23.03 -13.86 -20.69
N MET A 371 22.03 -14.61 -20.26
CA MET A 371 21.17 -15.36 -21.18
C MET A 371 20.38 -14.45 -22.12
N ALA A 372 19.95 -13.26 -21.70
CA ALA A 372 19.25 -12.32 -22.57
C ALA A 372 20.18 -11.78 -23.67
N TYR A 373 21.39 -11.33 -23.31
CA TYR A 373 22.43 -10.98 -24.29
C TYR A 373 22.71 -12.13 -25.27
N TRP A 374 22.88 -13.34 -24.74
CA TRP A 374 23.13 -14.53 -25.55
C TRP A 374 22.03 -14.83 -26.57
N ARG A 375 20.77 -14.60 -26.17
CA ARG A 375 19.59 -14.76 -27.04
C ARG A 375 19.50 -13.65 -28.07
N GLN A 376 19.85 -12.41 -27.70
CA GLN A 376 19.86 -11.26 -28.60
C GLN A 376 20.89 -11.44 -29.72
N TRP A 377 22.08 -11.97 -29.40
CA TRP A 377 23.12 -12.22 -30.40
C TRP A 377 22.76 -13.34 -31.39
N ARG A 378 21.63 -14.06 -31.24
CA ARG A 378 21.00 -15.03 -32.17
C ARG A 378 21.94 -15.96 -32.95
N ARG A 379 22.66 -15.45 -33.97
CA ARG A 379 23.52 -16.21 -34.89
C ARG A 379 24.90 -16.53 -34.27
N PRO A 380 25.56 -17.64 -34.64
CA PRO A 380 26.90 -17.97 -34.17
C PRO A 380 27.94 -16.88 -34.46
N ARG A 381 27.97 -16.36 -35.70
CA ARG A 381 28.92 -15.30 -36.12
C ARG A 381 28.83 -14.04 -35.25
N THR A 382 27.62 -13.60 -34.92
CA THR A 382 27.36 -12.43 -34.08
C THR A 382 27.73 -12.70 -32.62
N LYS A 383 27.53 -13.90 -32.11
CA LYS A 383 27.99 -14.29 -30.77
C LYS A 383 29.52 -14.21 -30.65
N VAL A 384 30.25 -14.81 -31.59
CA VAL A 384 31.71 -14.80 -31.59
C VAL A 384 32.23 -13.35 -31.68
N ARG A 385 31.70 -12.56 -32.62
CA ARG A 385 32.06 -11.15 -32.78
C ARG A 385 31.83 -10.32 -31.51
N SER A 386 30.67 -10.48 -30.87
CA SER A 386 30.36 -9.77 -29.63
C SER A 386 31.27 -10.17 -28.47
N LEU A 387 31.58 -11.47 -28.34
CA LEU A 387 32.49 -11.96 -27.30
C LEU A 387 33.92 -11.41 -27.50
N MET A 388 34.42 -11.42 -28.74
CA MET A 388 35.74 -10.86 -29.06
C MET A 388 35.80 -9.36 -28.79
N ARG A 389 34.75 -8.61 -29.15
CA ARG A 389 34.65 -7.16 -28.85
C ARG A 389 34.73 -6.87 -27.35
N LEU A 390 34.22 -7.78 -26.52
CA LEU A 390 34.24 -7.68 -25.06
C LEU A 390 35.51 -8.32 -24.44
N GLY A 391 36.55 -8.59 -25.23
CA GLY A 391 37.87 -9.01 -24.73
C GLY A 391 38.03 -10.51 -24.47
N VAL A 392 37.16 -11.37 -25.01
CA VAL A 392 37.31 -12.84 -24.90
C VAL A 392 38.25 -13.36 -25.98
N HIS A 393 39.20 -14.22 -25.59
CA HIS A 393 40.14 -14.85 -26.51
C HIS A 393 39.41 -15.64 -27.62
N VAL A 394 39.98 -15.60 -28.84
CA VAL A 394 39.32 -16.10 -30.07
C VAL A 394 38.85 -17.55 -29.94
N GLN A 395 39.71 -18.44 -29.43
CA GLN A 395 39.38 -19.86 -29.25
C GLN A 395 38.17 -20.06 -28.32
N ALA A 396 38.14 -19.34 -27.19
CA ALA A 396 37.03 -19.43 -26.23
C ALA A 396 35.74 -18.80 -26.80
N ALA A 397 35.86 -17.72 -27.57
CA ALA A 397 34.74 -17.06 -28.23
C ALA A 397 34.09 -17.99 -29.29
N VAL A 398 34.90 -18.64 -30.13
CA VAL A 398 34.44 -19.60 -31.14
C VAL A 398 33.78 -20.80 -30.47
N ALA A 399 34.43 -21.43 -29.49
CA ALA A 399 33.89 -22.57 -28.76
C ALA A 399 32.54 -22.25 -28.08
N CYS A 400 32.38 -21.04 -27.53
CA CYS A 400 31.11 -20.60 -26.99
C CYS A 400 30.07 -20.33 -28.08
N GLY A 401 30.46 -19.71 -29.20
CA GLY A 401 29.57 -19.27 -30.28
C GLY A 401 28.87 -20.39 -31.04
N ILE A 402 29.58 -21.50 -31.28
CA ILE A 402 29.10 -22.66 -32.05
C ILE A 402 28.40 -23.72 -31.18
N THR A 403 28.28 -23.47 -29.88
CA THR A 403 27.72 -24.46 -28.95
C THR A 403 26.27 -24.85 -29.28
N SER A 404 25.97 -26.15 -29.23
CA SER A 404 24.60 -26.69 -29.30
C SER A 404 23.83 -26.58 -27.98
N LYS A 405 24.50 -26.15 -26.90
CA LYS A 405 23.91 -26.03 -25.57
C LYS A 405 22.83 -24.94 -25.54
N GLY A 406 21.75 -25.21 -24.81
CA GLY A 406 20.65 -24.26 -24.65
C GLY A 406 21.07 -22.96 -23.94
N PRO A 407 20.38 -21.82 -24.17
CA PRO A 407 20.82 -20.50 -23.70
C PRO A 407 21.10 -20.37 -22.20
N TRP A 408 20.35 -21.07 -21.35
CA TRP A 408 20.56 -21.05 -19.90
C TRP A 408 21.83 -21.79 -19.47
N ARG A 409 22.17 -22.88 -20.18
CA ARG A 409 23.41 -23.63 -19.97
C ARG A 409 24.59 -22.81 -20.47
N SER A 410 24.48 -22.18 -21.65
CA SER A 410 25.52 -21.33 -22.22
C SER A 410 25.82 -20.13 -21.33
N ALA A 411 24.83 -19.49 -20.71
CA ALA A 411 25.04 -18.34 -19.82
C ALA A 411 25.92 -18.60 -18.58
N LYS A 412 26.32 -19.85 -18.31
CA LYS A 412 27.27 -20.21 -17.23
C LYS A 412 28.70 -20.41 -17.78
N THR A 413 28.93 -20.39 -19.09
CA THR A 413 30.26 -20.67 -19.64
C THR A 413 31.27 -19.58 -19.28
N PRO A 414 32.56 -19.94 -19.09
CA PRO A 414 33.60 -18.97 -18.74
C PRO A 414 33.69 -17.81 -19.74
N GLY A 415 33.63 -18.08 -21.04
CA GLY A 415 33.69 -17.03 -22.08
C GLY A 415 32.58 -16.00 -21.97
N ILE A 416 31.34 -16.39 -21.64
CA ILE A 416 30.25 -15.43 -21.42
C ILE A 416 30.42 -14.68 -20.09
N ASN A 417 30.90 -15.35 -19.04
CA ASN A 417 31.16 -14.69 -17.76
C ASN A 417 32.30 -13.68 -17.85
N GLN A 418 33.30 -13.93 -18.70
CA GLN A 418 34.39 -13.00 -18.98
C GLN A 418 33.89 -11.80 -19.79
N ALA A 419 33.20 -12.04 -20.92
CA ALA A 419 32.64 -10.96 -21.74
C ALA A 419 31.64 -10.09 -20.98
N LEU A 420 30.73 -10.74 -20.24
CA LEU A 420 29.68 -10.08 -19.46
C LEU A 420 30.03 -10.20 -17.97
N SER A 421 31.18 -9.62 -17.64
CA SER A 421 31.73 -9.56 -16.29
C SER A 421 30.83 -8.78 -15.34
N LEU A 422 31.11 -8.85 -14.03
CA LEU A 422 30.38 -8.06 -13.04
C LEU A 422 30.55 -6.56 -13.31
N ASP A 423 31.78 -6.16 -13.63
CA ASP A 423 32.13 -4.76 -13.86
C ASP A 423 31.46 -4.23 -15.13
N TYR A 424 31.44 -5.02 -16.20
CA TYR A 424 30.71 -4.67 -17.42
C TYR A 424 29.21 -4.51 -17.17
N LEU A 425 28.57 -5.47 -16.49
CA LEU A 425 27.14 -5.35 -16.20
C LEU A 425 26.83 -4.15 -15.29
N LYS A 426 27.76 -3.81 -14.39
CA LYS A 426 27.63 -2.65 -13.51
C LYS A 426 27.79 -1.33 -14.29
N SER A 427 28.75 -1.25 -15.22
CA SER A 427 28.94 -0.07 -16.08
C SER A 427 27.75 0.15 -17.02
N GLU A 428 27.10 -0.94 -17.48
CA GLU A 428 25.86 -0.89 -18.26
C GLU A 428 24.61 -0.54 -17.42
N GLY A 429 24.76 -0.36 -16.09
CA GLY A 429 23.70 0.13 -15.21
C GLY A 429 22.84 -0.97 -14.56
N LEU A 430 23.29 -2.24 -14.54
CA LEU A 430 22.61 -3.29 -13.78
C LEU A 430 22.77 -3.03 -12.28
N TYR A 431 21.64 -2.93 -11.59
CA TYR A 431 21.60 -2.73 -10.14
C TYR A 431 21.83 -4.04 -9.38
N SER A 432 22.63 -3.97 -8.31
CA SER A 432 22.96 -5.07 -7.40
C SER A 432 22.04 -5.03 -6.17
N LEU A 433 21.31 -6.12 -5.90
CA LEU A 433 20.48 -6.22 -4.70
C LEU A 433 21.34 -6.22 -3.44
N ARG A 434 22.53 -6.83 -3.49
CA ARG A 434 23.52 -6.81 -2.40
C ARG A 434 23.88 -5.37 -2.04
N ASP A 435 24.26 -4.57 -3.02
CA ASP A 435 24.71 -3.19 -2.81
C ASP A 435 23.58 -2.35 -2.23
N GLY A 436 22.35 -2.54 -2.75
CA GLY A 436 21.15 -1.91 -2.20
C GLY A 436 20.85 -2.32 -0.77
N TRP A 437 20.99 -3.60 -0.44
CA TRP A 437 20.80 -4.09 0.92
C TRP A 437 21.83 -3.49 1.89
N ILE A 438 23.10 -3.42 1.48
CA ILE A 438 24.17 -2.81 2.28
C ILE A 438 23.85 -1.34 2.53
N ALA A 439 23.53 -0.57 1.48
CA ALA A 439 23.20 0.85 1.59
C ALA A 439 22.03 1.13 2.55
N LEU A 440 21.06 0.21 2.66
CA LEU A 440 19.92 0.34 3.57
C LEU A 440 20.26 0.05 5.04
N HIS A 441 21.22 -0.83 5.32
CA HIS A 441 21.57 -1.25 6.70
C HIS A 441 22.79 -0.52 7.24
N TYR A 442 23.66 -0.07 6.35
CA TYR A 442 24.89 0.67 6.65
C TYR A 442 24.87 1.97 5.81
N PRO A 443 23.96 2.90 6.13
CA PRO A 443 24.02 4.23 5.55
C PRO A 443 25.36 4.87 5.93
N LYS A 444 26.01 5.50 4.95
CA LYS A 444 27.26 6.21 5.17
C LYS A 444 27.05 7.45 6.03
#